data_AF-A0A935UJC5-F1
#
_entry.id   AF-A0A935UJC5-F1
#
_cell.length_a   1.000
_cell.length_b   1.000
_cell.length_c   1.000
_cell.angle_alpha   90.00
_cell.angle_beta   90.00
_cell.angle_gamma   90.00
#
_symmetry.space_group_name_H-M   'P 1'
#
loop_
_entity.id
_entity.type
_entity.pdbx_description
1 polymer ?
#
loop_
_entity_poly.entity_id
_entity_poly.type
_entity_poly.pdbx_seq_one_letter_code
_entity_poly.pdbx_strand_id
1 'polypeptide(L)'
;MHPRHPGLLHLPAKQYHADQSIGHSGILKMLKSPAHLRETLDHPPPPTPAMAFGSAVPPYVLEPDRFSEEFVVAEKFDRRTKEGKEAAARFEEATQGKTLIPPEDLATLGRMRAAVLAHQGAARLLEQGEAELSAFWSDPATGIACRCRPDWFNETAIVDLKSCLDASSRGFSRAIANLGYDVQAAFYVDELGRVTGRSYLSLRRRREGATACRRGVSGRSGNHRDWSQEVPGRAAALEVVPGIRHLAGVPAGGRGRTDLPAALGRQRRSLRVRRRLSGPFL
;
A
#
# COMPACT_ATOMS: atom_id res chain seq x y z
N MET A 1 6.38 -1.37 -20.31
CA MET A 1 7.33 -1.39 -19.17
C MET A 1 7.68 0.04 -18.81
N HIS A 2 7.68 0.38 -17.51
CA HIS A 2 7.97 1.74 -17.07
C HIS A 2 9.48 2.04 -17.15
N PRO A 3 9.93 3.21 -17.67
CA PRO A 3 11.35 3.49 -17.89
C PRO A 3 12.22 3.44 -16.63
N ARG A 4 11.65 3.76 -15.45
CA ARG A 4 12.35 3.71 -14.16
C ARG A 4 12.28 2.34 -13.48
N HIS A 5 11.28 1.54 -13.85
CA HIS A 5 10.97 0.26 -13.23
C HIS A 5 10.65 -0.77 -14.32
N PRO A 6 11.68 -1.37 -14.93
CA PRO A 6 11.51 -2.40 -15.96
C PRO A 6 10.64 -3.55 -15.42
N GLY A 7 9.71 -4.04 -16.24
CA GLY A 7 8.76 -5.10 -15.84
C GLY A 7 7.58 -4.65 -14.99
N LEU A 8 7.57 -3.41 -14.45
CA LEU A 8 6.42 -2.83 -13.79
C LEU A 8 5.58 -1.98 -14.75
N LEU A 9 4.26 -2.02 -14.55
CA LEU A 9 3.26 -1.39 -15.41
C LEU A 9 2.33 -0.50 -14.58
N HIS A 10 2.02 0.68 -15.12
CA HIS A 10 0.89 1.49 -14.68
C HIS A 10 -0.38 0.92 -15.31
N LEU A 11 -1.20 0.29 -14.49
CA LEU A 11 -2.43 -0.36 -14.92
C LEU A 11 -3.59 0.11 -14.02
N PRO A 12 -4.76 0.48 -14.56
CA PRO A 12 -5.95 0.75 -13.74
C PRO A 12 -6.28 -0.43 -12.82
N ALA A 13 -6.67 -0.17 -11.57
CA ALA A 13 -6.92 -1.24 -10.59
C ALA A 13 -7.96 -2.25 -11.10
N LYS A 14 -9.01 -1.77 -11.76
CA LYS A 14 -10.04 -2.61 -12.39
C LYS A 14 -9.47 -3.61 -13.39
N GLN A 15 -8.49 -3.21 -14.20
CA GLN A 15 -7.85 -4.11 -15.16
C GLN A 15 -6.93 -5.12 -14.45
N TYR A 16 -6.19 -4.69 -13.43
CA TYR A 16 -5.37 -5.59 -12.60
C TYR A 16 -6.21 -6.68 -11.91
N HIS A 17 -7.37 -6.31 -11.35
CA HIS A 17 -8.23 -7.25 -10.65
C HIS A 17 -9.04 -8.18 -11.58
N ALA A 18 -9.21 -7.81 -12.85
CA ALA A 18 -9.85 -8.65 -13.85
C ALA A 18 -8.92 -9.76 -14.40
N ASP A 19 -7.61 -9.65 -14.17
CA ASP A 19 -6.65 -10.64 -14.64
C ASP A 19 -6.69 -11.96 -13.84
N GLN A 20 -6.61 -13.08 -14.57
CA GLN A 20 -6.75 -14.44 -14.03
C GLN A 20 -5.45 -15.01 -13.43
N SER A 21 -4.32 -14.32 -13.56
CA SER A 21 -3.06 -14.76 -12.94
C SER A 21 -3.15 -14.76 -11.41
N ILE A 22 -2.36 -15.63 -10.80
CA ILE A 22 -2.38 -15.89 -9.36
C ILE A 22 -1.65 -14.78 -8.62
N GLY A 23 -2.38 -14.08 -7.75
CA GLY A 23 -1.81 -13.16 -6.76
C GLY A 23 -1.84 -13.74 -5.35
N HIS A 24 -1.46 -12.90 -4.38
CA HIS A 24 -1.47 -13.24 -2.94
C HIS A 24 -2.78 -13.88 -2.46
N SER A 25 -3.93 -13.32 -2.86
CA SER A 25 -5.24 -13.86 -2.48
C SER A 25 -5.42 -15.31 -2.97
N GLY A 26 -5.00 -15.62 -4.20
CA GLY A 26 -5.02 -16.97 -4.75
C GLY A 26 -4.11 -17.93 -3.99
N ILE A 27 -2.91 -17.48 -3.62
CA ILE A 27 -1.97 -18.26 -2.78
C ILE A 27 -2.62 -18.63 -1.44
N LEU A 28 -3.24 -17.67 -0.76
CA LEU A 28 -3.92 -17.95 0.52
C LEU A 28 -5.06 -18.95 0.39
N LYS A 29 -5.81 -18.92 -0.73
CA LYS A 29 -6.86 -19.93 -0.98
C LYS A 29 -6.26 -21.31 -1.24
N MET A 30 -5.17 -21.37 -2.01
CA MET A 30 -4.45 -22.62 -2.27
C MET A 30 -3.88 -23.25 -0.99
N LEU A 31 -3.35 -22.43 -0.08
CA LEU A 31 -2.87 -22.87 1.23
C LEU A 31 -3.98 -23.48 2.11
N LYS A 32 -5.25 -23.15 1.84
CA LYS A 32 -6.39 -23.84 2.47
C LYS A 32 -6.70 -25.15 1.77
N SER A 33 -7.03 -25.09 0.48
CA SER A 33 -7.11 -26.28 -0.40
C SER A 33 -7.26 -25.87 -1.87
N PRO A 34 -6.94 -26.77 -2.82
CA PRO A 34 -7.22 -26.54 -4.25
C PRO A 34 -8.69 -26.26 -4.55
N ALA A 35 -9.62 -26.85 -3.78
CA ALA A 35 -11.05 -26.61 -3.94
C ALA A 35 -11.44 -25.15 -3.59
N HIS A 36 -10.83 -24.56 -2.56
CA HIS A 36 -11.07 -23.15 -2.20
C HIS A 36 -10.52 -22.19 -3.26
N LEU A 37 -9.38 -22.51 -3.85
CA LEU A 37 -8.84 -21.73 -4.97
C LEU A 37 -9.80 -21.80 -6.16
N ARG A 38 -10.19 -23.02 -6.57
CA ARG A 38 -11.10 -23.20 -7.71
C ARG A 38 -12.42 -22.45 -7.51
N GLU A 39 -13.06 -22.61 -6.35
CA GLU A 39 -14.29 -21.86 -6.02
C GLU A 39 -14.10 -20.34 -6.14
N THR A 40 -12.97 -19.80 -5.71
CA THR A 40 -12.71 -18.35 -5.79
C THR A 40 -12.48 -17.87 -7.23
N LEU A 41 -11.94 -18.74 -8.10
CA LEU A 41 -11.71 -18.42 -9.52
C LEU A 41 -13.01 -18.52 -10.33
N ASP A 42 -13.80 -19.55 -10.09
CA ASP A 42 -15.05 -19.82 -10.81
C ASP A 42 -16.18 -18.88 -10.31
N HIS A 43 -16.17 -18.56 -9.02
CA HIS A 43 -17.21 -17.79 -8.32
C HIS A 43 -16.58 -16.73 -7.39
N PRO A 44 -15.98 -15.65 -7.96
CA PRO A 44 -15.34 -14.61 -7.17
C PRO A 44 -16.36 -13.93 -6.24
N PRO A 45 -16.13 -13.94 -4.91
CA PRO A 45 -17.08 -13.36 -3.96
C PRO A 45 -17.10 -11.83 -4.08
N PRO A 46 -18.28 -11.19 -3.86
CA PRO A 46 -18.36 -9.74 -3.83
C PRO A 46 -17.53 -9.18 -2.66
N PRO A 47 -16.95 -7.98 -2.81
CA PRO A 47 -16.18 -7.36 -1.74
C PRO A 47 -17.08 -7.03 -0.54
N THR A 48 -16.60 -7.32 0.66
CA THR A 48 -17.27 -6.87 1.90
C THR A 48 -17.15 -5.35 2.05
N PRO A 49 -18.02 -4.68 2.84
CA PRO A 49 -17.89 -3.23 3.07
C PRO A 49 -16.52 -2.81 3.63
N ALA A 50 -15.90 -3.66 4.46
CA ALA A 50 -14.55 -3.40 4.97
C ALA A 50 -13.48 -3.49 3.86
N MET A 51 -13.61 -4.46 2.94
CA MET A 51 -12.72 -4.56 1.78
C MET A 51 -12.92 -3.40 0.81
N ALA A 52 -14.17 -3.02 0.53
CA ALA A 52 -14.48 -1.88 -0.34
C ALA A 52 -13.87 -0.57 0.21
N PHE A 53 -14.00 -0.33 1.52
CA PHE A 53 -13.32 0.80 2.17
C PHE A 53 -11.80 0.69 2.08
N GLY A 54 -11.24 -0.50 2.36
CA GLY A 54 -9.80 -0.76 2.30
C GLY A 54 -9.22 -0.48 0.91
N SER A 55 -9.93 -0.83 -0.16
CA SER A 55 -9.52 -0.55 -1.54
C SER A 55 -9.44 0.93 -1.88
N ALA A 56 -10.12 1.81 -1.14
CA ALA A 56 -10.02 3.26 -1.33
C ALA A 56 -8.83 3.89 -0.57
N VAL A 57 -8.21 3.18 0.39
CA VAL A 57 -7.15 3.72 1.24
C VAL A 57 -5.87 4.02 0.44
N PRO A 58 -5.25 3.05 -0.28
CA PRO A 58 -4.04 3.33 -1.05
C PRO A 58 -4.19 4.45 -2.08
N PRO A 59 -5.20 4.47 -2.98
CA PRO A 59 -5.30 5.53 -3.97
C PRO A 59 -5.58 6.89 -3.33
N TYR A 60 -6.31 6.96 -2.22
CA TYR A 60 -6.55 8.23 -1.53
C TYR A 60 -5.28 8.79 -0.86
N VAL A 61 -4.47 7.91 -0.26
CA VAL A 61 -3.25 8.28 0.47
C VAL A 61 -2.11 8.60 -0.49
N LEU A 62 -1.94 7.78 -1.53
CA LEU A 62 -0.76 7.76 -2.40
C LEU A 62 -0.99 8.46 -3.75
N GLU A 63 -2.21 8.40 -4.30
CA GLU A 63 -2.55 8.98 -5.61
C GLU A 63 -3.78 9.89 -5.57
N PRO A 64 -3.79 10.91 -4.68
CA PRO A 64 -4.98 11.71 -4.41
C PRO A 64 -5.50 12.48 -5.63
N ASP A 65 -4.62 12.83 -6.57
CA ASP A 65 -4.98 13.54 -7.79
C ASP A 65 -5.74 12.61 -8.77
N ARG A 66 -5.50 11.29 -8.68
CA ARG A 66 -6.17 10.27 -9.50
C ARG A 66 -7.36 9.63 -8.79
N PHE A 67 -7.53 9.87 -7.49
CA PHE A 67 -8.62 9.31 -6.71
C PHE A 67 -10.00 9.58 -7.33
N SER A 68 -10.23 10.78 -7.86
CA SER A 68 -11.52 11.15 -8.51
C SER A 68 -11.78 10.46 -9.85
N GLU A 69 -10.76 9.80 -10.44
CA GLU A 69 -10.93 8.99 -11.65
C GLU A 69 -11.69 7.70 -11.33
N GLU A 70 -11.40 7.09 -10.17
CA GLU A 70 -11.93 5.79 -9.77
C GLU A 70 -13.05 5.88 -8.73
N PHE A 71 -13.05 6.90 -7.88
CA PHE A 71 -13.96 7.04 -6.76
C PHE A 71 -14.76 8.34 -6.82
N VAL A 72 -15.99 8.28 -6.31
CA VAL A 72 -16.88 9.44 -6.18
C VAL A 72 -17.66 9.37 -4.89
N VAL A 73 -17.92 10.53 -4.29
CA VAL A 73 -18.67 10.62 -3.03
C VAL A 73 -20.14 10.34 -3.30
N ALA A 74 -20.73 9.43 -2.53
CA ALA A 74 -22.14 9.11 -2.63
C ALA A 74 -23.00 10.30 -2.19
N GLU A 75 -23.87 10.75 -3.09
CA GLU A 75 -24.87 11.77 -2.81
C GLU A 75 -26.20 11.16 -2.35
N LYS A 76 -26.90 11.84 -1.44
CA LYS A 76 -28.23 11.43 -0.97
C LYS A 76 -29.29 12.16 -1.77
N PHE A 77 -30.14 11.39 -2.44
CA PHE A 77 -31.28 11.92 -3.21
C PHE A 77 -32.60 11.47 -2.62
N ASP A 78 -33.57 12.38 -2.51
CA ASP A 78 -34.95 12.01 -2.17
C ASP A 78 -35.66 11.44 -3.41
N ARG A 79 -35.67 10.11 -3.55
CA ARG A 79 -36.29 9.42 -4.68
C ARG A 79 -37.82 9.41 -4.65
N ARG A 80 -38.47 10.09 -3.70
CA ARG A 80 -39.94 10.20 -3.66
C ARG A 80 -40.46 11.31 -4.58
N THR A 81 -39.67 12.36 -4.80
CA THR A 81 -40.02 13.47 -5.68
C THR A 81 -39.64 13.19 -7.13
N LYS A 82 -40.27 13.87 -8.08
CA LYS A 82 -39.89 13.75 -9.50
C LYS A 82 -38.48 14.30 -9.70
N GLU A 83 -38.18 15.47 -9.10
CA GLU A 83 -36.88 16.12 -9.19
C GLU A 83 -35.76 15.25 -8.59
N GLY A 84 -35.99 14.62 -7.44
CA GLY A 84 -34.98 13.79 -6.80
C GLY A 84 -34.72 12.47 -7.52
N LYS A 85 -35.71 11.90 -8.22
CA LYS A 85 -35.50 10.77 -9.14
C LYS A 85 -34.65 11.18 -10.35
N GLU A 86 -34.93 12.33 -10.94
CA GLU A 86 -34.16 12.85 -12.09
C GLU A 86 -32.71 13.17 -11.68
N ALA A 87 -32.51 13.79 -10.51
CA ALA A 87 -31.18 14.07 -9.98
C ALA A 87 -30.39 12.78 -9.68
N ALA A 88 -31.03 11.78 -9.08
CA ALA A 88 -30.41 10.47 -8.84
C ALA A 88 -30.01 9.78 -10.16
N ALA A 89 -30.88 9.81 -11.17
CA ALA A 89 -30.58 9.22 -12.48
C ALA A 89 -29.39 9.91 -13.17
N ARG A 90 -29.36 11.25 -13.16
CA ARG A 90 -28.22 12.03 -13.70
C ARG A 90 -26.93 11.73 -12.95
N PHE A 91 -26.98 11.59 -11.63
CA PHE A 91 -25.82 11.23 -10.83
C PHE A 91 -25.34 9.81 -11.15
N GLU A 92 -26.23 8.83 -11.23
CA GLU A 92 -25.90 7.45 -11.59
C GLU A 92 -25.26 7.37 -12.99
N GLU A 93 -25.80 8.10 -13.97
CA GLU A 93 -25.22 8.21 -15.32
C GLU A 93 -23.84 8.87 -15.31
N ALA A 94 -23.69 10.01 -14.61
CA ALA A 94 -22.43 10.74 -14.53
C ALA A 94 -21.33 10.00 -13.74
N THR A 95 -21.72 9.07 -12.86
CA THR A 95 -20.81 8.29 -12.01
C THR A 95 -20.62 6.85 -12.47
N GLN A 96 -21.15 6.51 -13.65
CA GLN A 96 -21.07 5.17 -14.20
C GLN A 96 -19.61 4.69 -14.28
N GLY A 97 -19.35 3.51 -13.70
CA GLY A 97 -18.03 2.89 -13.69
C GLY A 97 -17.10 3.32 -12.55
N LYS A 98 -17.50 4.29 -11.71
CA LYS A 98 -16.77 4.68 -10.50
C LYS A 98 -17.31 3.96 -9.26
N THR A 99 -16.49 3.84 -8.23
CA THR A 99 -16.88 3.30 -6.95
C THR A 99 -17.42 4.41 -6.04
N LEU A 100 -18.64 4.23 -5.55
CA LEU A 100 -19.27 5.16 -4.60
C LEU A 100 -18.64 5.01 -3.21
N ILE A 101 -18.28 6.13 -2.58
CA ILE A 101 -17.77 6.19 -1.20
C ILE A 101 -18.71 7.03 -0.34
N PRO A 102 -19.16 6.51 0.82
CA PRO A 102 -19.93 7.31 1.77
C PRO A 102 -19.17 8.57 2.23
N PRO A 103 -19.85 9.72 2.44
CA PRO A 103 -19.20 10.94 2.93
C PRO A 103 -18.39 10.75 4.22
N GLU A 104 -18.88 9.90 5.13
CA GLU A 104 -18.20 9.53 6.39
C GLU A 104 -16.90 8.76 6.17
N ASP A 105 -16.85 7.92 5.13
CA ASP A 105 -15.66 7.18 4.75
C ASP A 105 -14.62 8.12 4.15
N LEU A 106 -15.03 9.08 3.32
CA LEU A 106 -14.13 10.12 2.79
C LEU A 106 -13.47 10.94 3.91
N ALA A 107 -14.26 11.37 4.90
CA ALA A 107 -13.72 12.10 6.05
C ALA A 107 -12.71 11.24 6.83
N THR A 108 -12.97 9.94 6.93
CA THR A 108 -12.07 8.97 7.58
C THR A 108 -10.77 8.78 6.78
N LEU A 109 -10.86 8.64 5.45
CA LEU A 109 -9.71 8.59 4.55
C LEU A 109 -8.83 9.85 4.69
N GLY A 110 -9.45 11.03 4.79
CA GLY A 110 -8.79 12.31 5.09
C GLY A 110 -7.91 12.25 6.34
N ARG A 111 -8.46 11.74 7.45
CA ARG A 111 -7.73 11.58 8.71
C ARG A 111 -6.62 10.55 8.61
N MET A 112 -6.87 9.41 7.96
CA MET A 112 -5.86 8.36 7.76
C MET A 112 -4.67 8.89 6.97
N ARG A 113 -4.92 9.62 5.87
CA ARG A 113 -3.88 10.24 5.07
C ARG A 113 -3.05 11.23 5.87
N ALA A 114 -3.70 12.13 6.62
CA ALA A 114 -3.01 13.09 7.46
C ALA A 114 -2.09 12.40 8.49
N ALA A 115 -2.56 11.32 9.11
CA ALA A 115 -1.76 10.54 10.07
C ALA A 115 -0.56 9.86 9.42
N VAL A 116 -0.73 9.24 8.24
CA VAL A 116 0.36 8.59 7.49
C VAL A 116 1.44 9.61 7.11
N LEU A 117 1.05 10.77 6.60
CA LEU A 117 2.00 11.83 6.18
C LEU A 117 2.67 12.53 7.37
N ALA A 118 2.02 12.58 8.54
CA ALA A 118 2.62 13.13 9.76
C ALA A 118 3.65 12.18 10.40
N HIS A 119 3.57 10.87 10.12
CA HIS A 119 4.49 9.89 10.69
C HIS A 119 5.84 9.91 9.96
N GLN A 120 6.90 10.37 10.64
CA GLN A 120 8.23 10.60 10.06
C GLN A 120 8.78 9.40 9.26
N GLY A 121 8.64 8.18 9.81
CA GLY A 121 9.12 6.98 9.13
C GLY A 121 8.32 6.63 7.87
N ALA A 122 7.01 6.86 7.89
CA ALA A 122 6.15 6.54 6.75
C ALA A 122 6.32 7.59 5.65
N ALA A 123 6.31 8.87 6.02
CA ALA A 123 6.57 9.97 5.11
C ALA A 123 7.91 9.82 4.37
N ARG A 124 8.97 9.39 5.06
CA ARG A 124 10.28 9.13 4.44
C ARG A 124 10.26 7.96 3.45
N LEU A 125 9.53 6.90 3.75
CA LEU A 125 9.39 5.76 2.83
C LEU A 125 8.58 6.13 1.57
N LEU A 126 7.61 7.03 1.73
CA LEU A 126 6.71 7.49 0.68
C LEU A 126 7.22 8.75 -0.07
N GLU A 127 8.42 9.24 0.26
CA GLU A 127 8.94 10.49 -0.31
C GLU A 127 9.27 10.37 -1.80
N GLN A 128 9.85 9.23 -2.19
CA GLN A 128 10.23 8.92 -3.57
C GLN A 128 9.81 7.50 -3.88
N GLY A 129 9.13 7.32 -5.00
CA GLY A 129 8.60 6.05 -5.43
C GLY A 129 7.43 6.23 -6.36
N GLU A 130 6.82 5.11 -6.69
CA GLU A 130 5.64 5.05 -7.53
C GLU A 130 4.58 4.20 -6.85
N ALA A 131 3.36 4.70 -6.86
CA ALA A 131 2.22 4.03 -6.29
C ALA A 131 1.68 2.97 -7.26
N GLU A 132 1.08 1.93 -6.71
CA GLU A 132 0.12 1.06 -7.42
C GLU A 132 0.66 0.39 -8.69
N LEU A 133 1.98 0.19 -8.76
CA LEU A 133 2.64 -0.47 -9.88
C LEU A 133 2.28 -1.95 -9.93
N SER A 134 1.91 -2.45 -11.10
CA SER A 134 1.54 -3.86 -11.30
C SER A 134 2.69 -4.63 -11.95
N ALA A 135 2.98 -5.83 -11.43
CA ALA A 135 3.94 -6.77 -11.99
C ALA A 135 3.22 -8.06 -12.41
N PHE A 136 3.67 -8.64 -13.52
CA PHE A 136 3.19 -9.91 -14.05
C PHE A 136 4.38 -10.75 -14.47
N TRP A 137 4.36 -12.04 -14.16
CA TRP A 137 5.40 -12.98 -14.56
C TRP A 137 4.85 -14.40 -14.65
N SER A 138 5.63 -15.29 -15.25
CA SER A 138 5.43 -16.73 -15.11
C SER A 138 6.43 -17.26 -14.09
N ASP A 139 5.94 -17.97 -13.08
CA ASP A 139 6.79 -18.67 -12.12
C ASP A 139 7.66 -19.70 -12.87
N PRO A 140 9.00 -19.61 -12.82
CA PRO A 140 9.86 -20.52 -13.57
C PRO A 140 9.74 -21.99 -13.16
N ALA A 141 9.36 -22.29 -11.92
CA ALA A 141 9.29 -23.66 -11.42
C ALA A 141 8.00 -24.38 -11.87
N THR A 142 6.86 -23.68 -11.86
CA THR A 142 5.54 -24.26 -12.13
C THR A 142 4.95 -23.85 -13.48
N GLY A 143 5.47 -22.78 -14.11
CA GLY A 143 4.90 -22.17 -15.31
C GLY A 143 3.62 -21.36 -15.06
N ILE A 144 3.18 -21.22 -13.79
CA ILE A 144 1.96 -20.51 -13.44
C ILE A 144 2.12 -19.01 -13.68
N ALA A 145 1.13 -18.39 -14.32
CA ALA A 145 1.07 -16.94 -14.44
C ALA A 145 0.73 -16.32 -13.07
N CYS A 146 1.56 -15.38 -12.64
CA CYS A 146 1.50 -14.72 -11.35
C CYS A 146 1.45 -13.20 -11.49
N ARG A 147 0.90 -12.54 -10.48
CA ARG A 147 0.85 -11.08 -10.40
C ARG A 147 0.97 -10.54 -9.00
N CYS A 148 1.48 -9.31 -8.90
CA CYS A 148 1.44 -8.53 -7.67
C CYS A 148 1.28 -7.04 -7.97
N ARG A 149 0.83 -6.31 -6.94
CA ARG A 149 0.66 -4.86 -6.98
C ARG A 149 0.94 -4.32 -5.59
N PRO A 150 2.18 -3.88 -5.30
CA PRO A 150 2.46 -3.12 -4.09
C PRO A 150 1.78 -1.75 -4.15
N ASP A 151 1.30 -1.28 -3.01
CA ASP A 151 0.70 0.05 -2.88
C ASP A 151 1.74 1.14 -3.18
N TRP A 152 2.98 0.94 -2.71
CA TRP A 152 4.09 1.83 -3.01
C TRP A 152 5.40 1.07 -3.21
N PHE A 153 6.13 1.49 -4.25
CA PHE A 153 7.37 0.87 -4.65
C PHE A 153 8.44 1.90 -4.92
N ASN A 154 9.63 1.67 -4.36
CA ASN A 154 10.80 2.45 -4.70
C ASN A 154 12.07 1.58 -4.69
N GLU A 155 13.21 2.22 -4.92
CA GLU A 155 14.50 1.53 -5.01
C GLU A 155 14.92 0.78 -3.74
N THR A 156 14.33 1.14 -2.60
CA THR A 156 14.76 0.78 -1.26
C THR A 156 13.68 0.11 -0.43
N ALA A 157 12.44 0.04 -0.89
CA ALA A 157 11.34 -0.47 -0.09
C ALA A 157 10.17 -0.90 -0.98
N ILE A 158 9.52 -1.97 -0.54
CA ILE A 158 8.18 -2.37 -0.97
C ILE A 158 7.26 -2.07 0.22
N VAL A 159 6.21 -1.30 -0.01
CA VAL A 159 5.35 -0.77 1.05
C VAL A 159 3.90 -1.08 0.72
N ASP A 160 3.17 -1.54 1.72
CA ASP A 160 1.75 -1.92 1.63
C ASP A 160 0.98 -1.30 2.81
N LEU A 161 -0.08 -0.56 2.50
CA LEU A 161 -0.93 0.14 3.44
C LEU A 161 -2.07 -0.76 3.89
N LYS A 162 -2.14 -1.00 5.19
CA LYS A 162 -3.20 -1.81 5.80
C LYS A 162 -4.16 -0.94 6.60
N SER A 163 -5.43 -0.95 6.25
CA SER A 163 -6.47 -0.53 7.20
C SER A 163 -6.71 -1.66 8.20
N CYS A 164 -6.72 -1.37 9.49
CA CYS A 164 -6.97 -2.36 10.55
C CYS A 164 -7.92 -1.83 11.62
N LEU A 165 -8.58 -2.75 12.34
CA LEU A 165 -9.42 -2.41 13.48
C LEU A 165 -8.60 -2.10 14.74
N ASP A 166 -7.44 -2.74 14.89
CA ASP A 166 -6.55 -2.61 16.04
C ASP A 166 -5.09 -2.52 15.56
N ALA A 167 -4.52 -1.32 15.66
CA ALA A 167 -3.13 -1.02 15.27
C ALA A 167 -2.11 -1.27 16.40
N SER A 168 -2.55 -1.75 17.57
CA SER A 168 -1.62 -2.17 18.62
C SER A 168 -0.72 -3.29 18.11
N SER A 169 0.49 -3.42 18.66
CA SER A 169 1.41 -4.48 18.24
C SER A 169 0.79 -5.86 18.35
N ARG A 170 -0.05 -6.11 19.36
CA ARG A 170 -0.76 -7.39 19.55
C ARG A 170 -1.86 -7.58 18.51
N GLY A 171 -2.70 -6.57 18.29
CA GLY A 171 -3.78 -6.61 17.31
C GLY A 171 -3.26 -6.82 15.90
N PHE A 172 -2.27 -6.01 15.51
CA PHE A 172 -1.67 -6.08 14.18
C PHE A 172 -0.89 -7.38 13.96
N SER A 173 -0.16 -7.89 14.97
CA SER A 173 0.52 -9.20 14.85
C SER A 173 -0.48 -10.34 14.59
N ARG A 174 -1.68 -10.28 15.19
CA ARG A 174 -2.75 -11.25 14.90
C ARG A 174 -3.30 -11.06 13.50
N ALA A 175 -3.45 -9.81 13.04
CA ALA A 175 -3.89 -9.53 11.68
C ALA A 175 -2.90 -10.11 10.65
N ILE A 176 -1.59 -9.95 10.86
CA ILE A 176 -0.54 -10.53 10.00
C ILE A 176 -0.75 -12.03 9.84
N ALA A 177 -0.88 -12.77 10.96
CA ALA A 177 -1.04 -14.22 10.93
C ALA A 177 -2.39 -14.66 10.31
N ASN A 178 -3.48 -13.95 10.61
CA ASN A 178 -4.82 -14.33 10.16
C ASN A 178 -5.07 -14.04 8.67
N LEU A 179 -4.45 -12.96 8.16
CA LEU A 179 -4.65 -12.47 6.80
C LEU A 179 -3.47 -12.79 5.88
N GLY A 180 -2.45 -13.48 6.39
CA GLY A 180 -1.29 -13.96 5.63
C GLY A 180 -0.46 -12.83 5.03
N TYR A 181 -0.30 -11.73 5.76
CA TYR A 181 0.48 -10.57 5.32
C TYR A 181 1.97 -10.90 5.21
N ASP A 182 2.47 -11.78 6.07
CA ASP A 182 3.82 -12.35 5.98
C ASP A 182 4.06 -13.14 4.68
N VAL A 183 3.04 -13.87 4.22
CA VAL A 183 3.06 -14.55 2.91
C VAL A 183 3.08 -13.54 1.77
N GLN A 184 2.31 -12.44 1.89
CA GLN A 184 2.31 -11.36 0.90
C GLN A 184 3.68 -10.71 0.79
N ALA A 185 4.27 -10.33 1.92
CA ALA A 185 5.59 -9.70 1.98
C ALA A 185 6.66 -10.60 1.36
N ALA A 186 6.68 -11.89 1.68
CA ALA A 186 7.60 -12.84 1.07
C ALA A 186 7.41 -12.94 -0.45
N PHE A 187 6.17 -13.10 -0.90
CA PHE A 187 5.83 -13.18 -2.32
C PHE A 187 6.24 -11.93 -3.10
N TYR A 188 6.02 -10.74 -2.52
CA TYR A 188 6.40 -9.48 -3.16
C TYR A 188 7.91 -9.30 -3.22
N VAL A 189 8.64 -9.63 -2.15
CA VAL A 189 10.11 -9.51 -2.10
C VAL A 189 10.79 -10.36 -3.15
N ASP A 190 10.44 -11.65 -3.22
CA ASP A 190 11.11 -12.60 -4.09
C ASP A 190 10.87 -12.20 -5.56
N GLU A 191 9.65 -11.80 -5.88
CA GLU A 191 9.21 -11.65 -7.27
C GLU A 191 9.44 -10.25 -7.81
N LEU A 192 9.21 -9.19 -7.01
CA LEU A 192 9.64 -7.85 -7.41
C LEU A 192 11.17 -7.76 -7.46
N GLY A 193 11.86 -8.50 -6.59
CA GLY A 193 13.32 -8.65 -6.69
C GLY A 193 13.73 -9.24 -8.04
N ARG A 194 13.10 -10.34 -8.45
CA ARG A 194 13.34 -11.00 -9.74
C ARG A 194 12.98 -10.11 -10.94
N VAL A 195 11.80 -9.49 -10.94
CA VAL A 195 11.30 -8.63 -12.04
C VAL A 195 12.19 -7.40 -12.22
N THR A 196 12.64 -6.78 -11.12
CA THR A 196 13.45 -5.56 -11.19
C THR A 196 14.96 -5.81 -11.19
N GLY A 197 15.40 -7.06 -11.01
CA GLY A 197 16.82 -7.43 -10.87
C GLY A 197 17.46 -6.91 -9.57
N ARG A 198 16.66 -6.70 -8.52
CA ARG A 198 17.09 -6.13 -7.23
C ARG A 198 16.91 -7.15 -6.11
N SER A 199 17.62 -6.94 -5.00
CA SER A 199 17.46 -7.77 -3.80
C SER A 199 16.84 -6.95 -2.67
N TYR A 200 15.69 -7.40 -2.19
CA TYR A 200 15.00 -6.84 -1.02
C TYR A 200 15.11 -7.83 0.14
N LEU A 201 15.12 -7.34 1.38
CA LEU A 201 15.22 -8.20 2.55
C LEU A 201 13.88 -8.22 3.28
N SER A 202 13.18 -9.35 3.28
CA SER A 202 12.13 -9.54 4.27
C SER A 202 12.79 -9.64 5.66
N LEU A 203 12.49 -8.69 6.55
CA LEU A 203 12.90 -8.76 7.95
C LEU A 203 12.11 -9.87 8.66
N ARG A 204 12.45 -11.12 8.39
CA ARG A 204 12.18 -12.19 9.36
C ARG A 204 13.14 -11.94 10.51
N ARG A 205 12.63 -11.60 11.70
CA ARG A 205 13.43 -11.76 12.93
C ARG A 205 13.99 -13.18 12.87
N ARG A 206 15.30 -13.33 12.67
CA ARG A 206 15.97 -14.57 13.02
C ARG A 206 15.58 -14.81 14.47
N ARG A 207 14.88 -15.91 14.77
CA ARG A 207 14.99 -16.50 16.09
C ARG A 207 16.43 -16.94 16.21
N GLU A 208 17.30 -16.04 16.64
CA GLU A 208 18.56 -16.44 17.23
C GLU A 208 18.20 -17.28 18.45
N GLY A 209 18.62 -18.55 18.39
CA GLY A 209 18.81 -19.46 19.52
C GLY A 209 17.77 -19.39 20.64
N ALA A 210 16.90 -20.39 20.66
CA ALA A 210 16.60 -21.03 21.93
C ALA A 210 17.93 -21.60 22.48
N THR A 211 18.71 -20.76 23.15
CA THR A 211 19.81 -21.19 24.01
C THR A 211 19.54 -20.57 25.35
N ALA A 212 19.12 -21.44 26.27
CA ALA A 212 19.01 -21.11 27.67
C ALA A 212 20.34 -20.54 28.17
N CYS A 213 20.30 -19.31 28.70
CA CYS A 213 21.28 -18.88 29.68
C CYS A 213 20.54 -18.21 30.83
N ARG A 214 20.16 -19.03 31.82
CA ARG A 214 19.92 -18.54 33.18
C ARG A 214 21.28 -18.17 33.78
N ARG A 215 21.43 -16.91 34.15
CA ARG A 215 22.28 -16.28 35.20
C ARG A 215 22.23 -14.78 34.85
N GLY A 216 21.38 -13.95 35.46
CA GLY A 216 21.23 -13.73 36.88
C GLY A 216 22.11 -12.55 37.30
N VAL A 217 21.70 -11.30 37.01
CA VAL A 217 22.03 -10.11 37.81
C VAL A 217 20.87 -9.12 37.71
N SER A 218 20.41 -8.73 38.89
CA SER A 218 19.39 -7.76 39.29
C SER A 218 19.64 -6.32 38.80
N GLY A 219 18.57 -5.55 38.52
CA GLY A 219 18.67 -4.09 38.43
C GLY A 219 17.48 -3.33 37.81
N ARG A 220 16.46 -3.08 38.62
CA ARG A 220 15.53 -1.91 38.68
C ARG A 220 15.13 -1.15 37.39
N SER A 221 13.81 -1.23 37.13
CA SER A 221 12.84 -0.14 36.88
C SER A 221 13.27 1.11 36.09
N GLY A 222 12.64 1.30 34.92
CA GLY A 222 12.50 2.59 34.24
C GLY A 222 11.26 2.57 33.35
N ASN A 223 10.20 3.23 33.82
CA ASN A 223 8.90 3.40 33.17
C ASN A 223 8.94 4.55 32.13
N HIS A 224 7.96 4.57 31.21
CA HIS A 224 7.65 5.55 30.12
C HIS A 224 8.32 5.32 28.75
N ARG A 225 7.60 5.31 27.61
CA ARG A 225 6.41 6.10 27.25
C ARG A 225 5.31 5.32 26.54
N ASP A 226 4.12 5.61 27.03
CA ASP A 226 2.78 5.52 26.47
C ASP A 226 2.69 5.93 24.98
N TRP A 227 2.13 5.04 24.16
CA TRP A 227 1.74 5.30 22.76
C TRP A 227 0.26 4.95 22.52
N SER A 228 -0.55 5.02 23.58
CA SER A 228 -2.00 4.94 23.51
C SER A 228 -2.58 6.34 23.71
N GLN A 229 -2.58 7.13 22.65
CA GLN A 229 -3.65 8.12 22.51
C GLN A 229 -4.69 7.49 21.60
N GLU A 230 -5.73 7.02 22.27
CA GLU A 230 -6.89 6.30 21.76
C GLU A 230 -7.47 7.00 20.52
N VAL A 231 -7.47 6.30 19.40
CA VAL A 231 -8.34 6.65 18.26
C VAL A 231 -9.47 5.63 18.27
N PRO A 232 -10.69 5.98 18.71
CA PRO A 232 -11.84 5.12 18.52
C PRO A 232 -12.15 5.12 17.00
N GLY A 233 -11.86 4.00 16.34
CA GLY A 233 -12.15 3.80 14.91
C GLY A 233 -10.99 3.19 14.12
N ARG A 234 -11.29 2.72 12.91
CA ARG A 234 -10.36 2.06 11.97
C ARG A 234 -9.05 2.84 11.87
N ALA A 235 -7.93 2.19 12.20
CA ALA A 235 -6.59 2.76 12.18
C ALA A 235 -5.82 2.33 10.91
N ALA A 236 -4.84 3.12 10.49
CA ALA A 236 -3.90 2.75 9.43
C ALA A 236 -2.66 2.11 10.05
N ALA A 237 -2.27 0.93 9.55
CA ALA A 237 -1.02 0.26 9.85
C ALA A 237 -0.21 0.11 8.56
N LEU A 238 1.11 0.20 8.66
CA LEU A 238 2.01 0.11 7.52
C LEU A 238 2.79 -1.19 7.59
N GLU A 239 2.68 -2.02 6.56
CA GLU A 239 3.61 -3.12 6.37
C GLU A 239 4.74 -2.65 5.44
N VAL A 240 5.97 -2.72 5.95
CA VAL A 240 7.16 -2.26 5.23
C VAL A 240 8.10 -3.42 5.07
N VAL A 241 8.49 -3.70 3.82
CA VAL A 241 9.62 -4.56 3.53
C VAL A 241 10.82 -3.71 3.11
N PRO A 242 11.84 -3.54 3.98
CA PRO A 242 13.01 -2.76 3.63
C PRO A 242 13.90 -3.51 2.62
N GLY A 243 14.45 -2.75 1.69
CA GLY A 243 15.54 -3.16 0.80
C GLY A 243 16.90 -3.04 1.48
N ILE A 244 17.90 -3.76 0.96
CA ILE A 244 19.26 -3.71 1.50
C ILE A 244 19.92 -2.37 1.14
N ARG A 245 20.35 -1.62 2.16
CA ARG A 245 21.52 -0.73 2.07
C ARG A 245 22.33 -0.80 3.37
N HIS A 246 23.64 -0.96 3.19
CA HIS A 246 24.69 -0.93 4.21
C HIS A 246 24.39 0.00 5.40
N LEU A 247 24.48 -0.55 6.61
CA LEU A 247 24.93 0.20 7.78
C LEU A 247 26.03 -0.60 8.48
N ALA A 248 27.19 -0.62 7.83
CA ALA A 248 28.44 -0.61 8.57
C ALA A 248 28.54 0.74 9.30
N GLY A 249 28.77 0.71 10.61
CA GLY A 249 29.38 1.78 11.39
C GLY A 249 28.60 3.09 11.57
N VAL A 250 27.83 3.19 12.65
CA VAL A 250 27.59 4.48 13.32
C VAL A 250 28.64 4.61 14.43
N PRO A 251 29.60 5.55 14.38
CA PRO A 251 30.34 5.91 15.57
C PRO A 251 29.45 6.77 16.46
N ALA A 252 29.41 6.39 17.74
CA ALA A 252 28.75 7.14 18.79
C ALA A 252 29.47 8.47 19.07
N GLY A 253 28.70 9.53 19.31
CA GLY A 253 29.12 10.65 20.15
C GLY A 253 29.29 12.00 19.44
N GLY A 254 28.55 13.01 19.93
CA GLY A 254 28.80 14.41 19.60
C GLY A 254 27.61 15.31 19.92
N ARG A 255 27.55 15.82 21.15
CA ARG A 255 26.57 16.81 21.60
C ARG A 255 26.82 18.17 20.93
N GLY A 256 25.76 18.93 20.69
CA GLY A 256 25.84 20.38 20.81
C GLY A 256 25.11 21.21 19.75
N ARG A 257 24.16 22.00 20.27
CA ARG A 257 23.68 23.32 19.81
C ARG A 257 22.67 23.37 18.65
N THR A 258 21.47 23.75 19.09
CA THR A 258 20.56 24.71 18.47
C THR A 258 21.23 25.62 17.46
N ASP A 259 20.70 25.65 16.24
CA ASP A 259 20.49 26.87 15.45
C ASP A 259 19.47 26.58 14.34
N LEU A 260 18.41 27.39 14.31
CA LEU A 260 17.51 27.53 13.16
C LEU A 260 18.29 28.24 12.03
N PRO A 261 17.96 27.99 10.76
CA PRO A 261 17.55 29.15 9.98
C PRO A 261 16.38 28.91 9.03
N ALA A 262 15.75 30.04 8.73
CA ALA A 262 14.63 30.22 7.85
C ALA A 262 15.00 30.18 6.35
N ALA A 263 13.97 29.85 5.57
CA ALA A 263 13.61 30.43 4.27
C ALA A 263 14.19 29.86 2.96
N LEU A 264 13.28 29.92 1.96
CA LEU A 264 13.44 29.86 0.50
C LEU A 264 13.52 28.45 -0.12
N GLY A 265 12.76 28.07 -1.15
CA GLY A 265 11.83 28.82 -1.98
C GLY A 265 11.09 27.88 -2.93
N ARG A 266 9.87 28.30 -3.32
CA ARG A 266 9.10 27.72 -4.41
C ARG A 266 9.93 27.70 -5.69
N GLN A 267 9.92 26.59 -6.44
CA GLN A 267 9.81 26.64 -7.90
C GLN A 267 9.35 25.29 -8.48
N ARG A 268 8.08 25.26 -8.89
CA ARG A 268 7.58 24.30 -9.89
C ARG A 268 8.22 24.67 -11.23
N ARG A 269 8.87 23.73 -11.91
CA ARG A 269 9.24 23.86 -13.33
C ARG A 269 8.38 22.92 -14.17
N SER A 270 7.36 23.50 -14.79
CA SER A 270 6.67 22.96 -15.95
C SER A 270 7.65 22.86 -17.13
N LEU A 271 7.87 21.65 -17.65
CA LEU A 271 8.61 21.47 -18.90
C LEU A 271 7.65 21.59 -20.09
N ARG A 272 7.74 22.72 -20.78
CA ARG A 272 7.20 22.93 -22.13
C ARG A 272 7.90 21.99 -23.11
N VAL A 273 7.12 21.12 -23.74
CA VAL A 273 7.55 20.36 -24.92
C VAL A 273 7.68 21.33 -26.10
N ARG A 274 8.90 21.55 -26.60
CA ARG A 274 9.13 22.18 -27.90
C ARG A 274 9.10 21.10 -28.97
N ARG A 275 8.07 21.15 -29.83
CA ARG A 275 8.06 20.50 -31.15
C ARG A 275 9.25 21.02 -31.97
N ARG A 276 10.05 20.12 -32.55
CA ARG A 276 10.83 20.40 -33.76
C ARG A 276 10.31 19.48 -34.85
N LEU A 277 9.78 20.12 -35.89
CA LEU A 277 9.51 19.53 -37.20
C LEU A 277 10.78 19.65 -38.03
N SER A 278 11.18 18.55 -38.68
CA SER A 278 11.92 18.54 -39.96
C SER A 278 12.11 17.08 -40.40
N GLY A 279 11.45 16.67 -41.49
CA GLY A 279 11.68 15.40 -42.21
C GLY A 279 12.91 15.48 -43.14
N PRO A 280 12.96 14.76 -44.29
CA PRO A 280 12.01 13.77 -44.82
C PRO A 280 12.63 12.40 -45.21
N PHE A 281 11.71 11.44 -45.38
CA PHE A 281 11.69 10.30 -46.32
C PHE A 281 12.97 9.94 -47.11
N LEU A 282 13.45 8.72 -46.86
CA LEU A 282 13.51 7.60 -47.82
C LEU A 282 13.43 6.29 -47.04
#